data_AF-A0A954GWA8-F1
#
_entry.id   AF-A0A954GWA8-F1
#
_cell.length_a   1.000
_cell.length_b   1.000
_cell.length_c   1.000
_cell.angle_alpha   90.00
_cell.angle_beta   90.00
_cell.angle_gamma   90.00
#
_symmetry.space_group_name_H-M   'P 1'
#
loop_
_entity.id
_entity.type
_entity.pdbx_description
1 polymer ?
#
loop_
_entity_poly.entity_id
_entity_poly.type
_entity_poly.pdbx_seq_one_letter_code
_entity_poly.pdbx_strand_id
1 'polypeptide(L)'
;MNRQSLSPEKIGLGNMGKRAASSDEFNMAREIRNLLSTNKELTGREVLDQLRKKFPKQPLNENSCQVAFANARRKLGISTVRKRRPVGAGKKRATRTWSAPARSEAVTQAPAQGLELLLAARQLLQTCGGDAAAATAAIKQVAALQIQ
;
A
#
# COMPACT_ATOMS: atom_id res chain seq x y z
N MET A 1 -36.04 33.58 -32.37
CA MET A 1 -34.58 33.79 -32.27
C MET A 1 -33.89 32.45 -32.14
N ASN A 2 -33.18 32.06 -33.20
CA ASN A 2 -32.34 30.86 -33.30
C ASN A 2 -31.14 30.94 -32.36
N ARG A 3 -30.88 29.88 -31.60
CA ARG A 3 -29.52 29.42 -31.28
C ARG A 3 -29.49 27.89 -31.32
N GLN A 4 -29.14 27.38 -32.49
CA GLN A 4 -28.42 26.12 -32.63
C GLN A 4 -27.11 26.22 -31.83
N SER A 5 -26.76 25.19 -31.05
CA SER A 5 -25.42 24.58 -31.06
C SER A 5 -25.21 23.59 -29.91
N LEU A 6 -25.09 22.32 -30.31
CA LEU A 6 -24.15 21.32 -29.81
C LEU A 6 -24.27 20.83 -28.35
N SER A 7 -24.91 19.66 -28.26
CA SER A 7 -24.74 18.67 -27.20
C SER A 7 -23.25 18.35 -26.98
N PRO A 8 -22.72 18.41 -25.74
CA PRO A 8 -21.40 17.90 -25.48
C PRO A 8 -21.40 16.37 -25.58
N GLU A 9 -20.60 15.93 -26.53
CA GLU A 9 -20.23 14.59 -26.88
C GLU A 9 -20.09 13.64 -25.69
N LYS A 10 -20.59 12.43 -25.93
CA LYS A 10 -20.28 11.22 -25.18
C LYS A 10 -18.77 11.09 -25.03
N ILE A 11 -18.23 11.51 -23.88
CA ILE A 11 -16.87 11.14 -23.48
C ILE A 11 -16.90 9.63 -23.28
N GLY A 12 -16.32 8.96 -24.26
CA GLY A 12 -16.26 7.51 -24.37
C GLY A 12 -15.83 6.87 -23.07
N LEU A 13 -16.65 5.91 -22.66
CA LEU A 13 -16.26 4.65 -22.02
C LEU A 13 -14.76 4.34 -22.17
N GLY A 14 -13.95 4.81 -21.22
CA GLY A 14 -12.65 4.23 -20.90
C GLY A 14 -12.84 2.89 -20.19
N ASN A 15 -13.54 1.95 -20.83
CA ASN A 15 -13.67 0.56 -20.43
C ASN A 15 -12.35 -0.18 -20.73
N MET A 16 -11.25 0.25 -20.09
CA MET A 16 -9.94 -0.35 -20.30
C MET A 16 -9.56 -1.17 -19.08
N GLY A 17 -9.95 -2.45 -19.10
CA GLY A 17 -9.40 -3.44 -18.18
C GLY A 17 -10.28 -4.63 -17.79
N LYS A 18 -11.45 -4.86 -18.39
CA LYS A 18 -12.15 -6.16 -18.22
C LYS A 18 -11.78 -7.11 -19.36
N ARG A 19 -10.50 -7.47 -19.46
CA ARG A 19 -10.14 -8.70 -20.19
C ARG A 19 -10.50 -9.87 -19.30
N ALA A 20 -11.70 -10.39 -19.47
CA ALA A 20 -12.03 -11.73 -19.00
C ALA A 20 -11.12 -12.71 -19.76
N ALA A 21 -10.04 -13.15 -19.10
CA ALA A 21 -9.27 -14.30 -19.56
C ALA A 21 -10.11 -15.55 -19.25
N SER A 22 -11.10 -15.79 -20.10
CA SER A 22 -11.83 -17.05 -20.23
C SER A 22 -11.10 -17.90 -21.27
N SER A 23 -9.94 -18.42 -20.91
CA SER A 23 -9.46 -19.66 -21.51
C SER A 23 -9.31 -20.66 -20.37
N ASP A 24 -9.81 -21.87 -20.58
CA ASP A 24 -9.65 -23.04 -19.69
C ASP A 24 -8.19 -23.57 -19.72
N GLU A 25 -7.28 -22.67 -20.05
CA GLU A 25 -5.85 -22.81 -20.19
C GLU A 25 -5.25 -22.28 -18.89
N PHE A 26 -4.29 -23.02 -18.34
CA PHE A 26 -3.66 -22.76 -17.05
C PHE A 26 -3.55 -21.27 -16.72
N ASN A 27 -4.39 -20.83 -15.78
CA ASN A 27 -4.37 -19.46 -15.33
C ASN A 27 -3.50 -19.36 -14.07
N MET A 28 -2.23 -19.06 -14.28
CA MET A 28 -1.23 -18.90 -13.22
C MET A 28 -1.73 -18.02 -12.06
N ALA A 29 -2.45 -16.93 -12.37
CA ALA A 29 -2.97 -16.01 -11.36
C ALA A 29 -4.14 -16.56 -10.55
N ARG A 30 -4.89 -17.54 -11.09
CA ARG A 30 -5.95 -18.26 -10.38
C ARG A 30 -5.33 -19.26 -9.41
N GLU A 31 -4.36 -20.04 -9.87
CA GLU A 31 -3.69 -21.04 -9.03
C GLU A 31 -2.87 -20.41 -7.90
N ILE A 32 -2.15 -19.33 -8.18
CA ILE A 32 -1.44 -18.58 -7.13
C ILE A 32 -2.40 -18.05 -6.07
N ARG A 33 -3.60 -17.61 -6.48
CA ARG A 33 -4.62 -17.15 -5.53
C ARG A 33 -5.14 -18.29 -4.66
N ASN A 34 -5.39 -19.45 -5.24
CA ASN A 34 -5.81 -20.65 -4.50
C ASN A 34 -4.73 -21.09 -3.49
N LEU A 35 -3.46 -21.08 -3.89
CA LEU A 35 -2.35 -21.40 -2.98
C LEU A 35 -2.25 -20.40 -1.82
N LEU A 36 -2.39 -19.11 -2.11
CA LEU A 36 -2.33 -18.05 -1.11
C LEU A 36 -3.59 -17.94 -0.22
N SER A 37 -4.76 -18.42 -0.68
CA SER A 37 -5.95 -18.50 0.17
C SER A 37 -5.82 -19.60 1.21
N THR A 38 -5.18 -20.71 0.86
CA THR A 38 -4.93 -21.83 1.79
C THR A 38 -3.77 -21.50 2.73
N ASN A 39 -2.68 -20.91 2.22
CA ASN A 39 -1.48 -20.58 2.99
C ASN A 39 -1.05 -19.13 2.77
N LYS A 40 -1.41 -18.25 3.71
CA LYS A 40 -1.21 -16.79 3.61
C LYS A 40 0.25 -16.35 3.77
N GLU A 41 1.10 -17.22 4.31
CA GLU A 41 2.49 -16.91 4.66
C GLU A 41 3.52 -17.33 3.61
N LEU A 42 3.09 -18.00 2.54
CA LEU A 42 4.01 -18.50 1.51
C LEU A 42 4.82 -17.37 0.87
N THR A 43 6.11 -17.62 0.72
CA THR A 43 7.00 -16.72 0.00
C THR A 43 6.84 -16.90 -1.52
N GLY A 44 7.15 -15.86 -2.29
CA GLY A 44 7.00 -15.92 -3.76
C GLY A 44 7.83 -17.03 -4.42
N ARG A 45 8.95 -17.43 -3.79
CA ARG A 45 9.79 -18.55 -4.23
C ARG A 45 9.13 -19.89 -3.97
N GLU A 46 8.54 -20.08 -2.78
CA GLU A 46 7.79 -21.30 -2.46
C GLU A 46 6.58 -21.49 -3.37
N VAL A 47 5.87 -20.41 -3.72
CA VAL A 47 4.76 -20.46 -4.67
C VAL A 47 5.24 -20.91 -6.05
N LEU A 48 6.41 -20.44 -6.49
CA LEU A 48 7.04 -20.88 -7.74
C LEU A 48 7.39 -22.36 -7.73
N ASP A 49 7.99 -22.85 -6.65
CA ASP A 49 8.38 -24.26 -6.51
C ASP A 49 7.16 -25.18 -6.49
N GLN A 50 6.09 -24.76 -5.81
CA GLN A 50 4.82 -25.49 -5.82
C GLN A 50 4.17 -25.52 -7.20
N LEU A 51 4.22 -24.42 -7.96
CA LEU A 51 3.70 -24.37 -9.33
C LEU A 51 4.52 -25.23 -10.29
N ARG A 52 5.85 -25.25 -10.16
CA ARG A 52 6.73 -26.12 -10.97
C ARG A 52 6.46 -27.59 -10.71
N LYS A 53 6.21 -27.98 -9.45
CA LYS A 53 5.83 -29.35 -9.09
C LYS A 53 4.47 -29.74 -9.66
N LYS A 54 3.48 -28.83 -9.62
CA LYS A 54 2.12 -29.11 -10.13
C LYS A 54 2.01 -29.06 -11.64
N PHE A 55 2.81 -28.22 -12.31
CA PHE A 55 2.72 -27.99 -13.75
C PHE A 55 4.12 -28.01 -14.41
N PRO A 56 4.79 -29.18 -14.47
CA PRO A 56 6.14 -29.28 -15.02
C PRO A 56 6.22 -29.06 -16.53
N LYS A 57 5.10 -29.16 -17.24
CA LYS A 57 5.03 -29.04 -18.71
C LYS A 57 4.86 -27.59 -19.20
N GLN A 58 4.69 -26.63 -18.30
CA GLN A 58 4.42 -25.24 -18.67
C GLN A 58 5.66 -24.34 -18.53
N PRO A 59 5.89 -23.42 -19.48
CA PRO A 59 6.97 -22.44 -19.39
C PRO A 59 6.65 -21.40 -18.30
N LEU A 60 6.96 -21.72 -17.05
CA LEU A 60 6.81 -20.83 -15.90
C LEU A 60 7.95 -19.80 -15.88
N ASN A 61 7.66 -18.59 -16.34
CA ASN A 61 8.54 -17.44 -16.17
C ASN A 61 8.47 -16.92 -14.72
N GLU A 62 9.62 -16.86 -14.05
CA GLU A 62 9.74 -16.36 -12.68
C GLU A 62 9.22 -14.92 -12.53
N ASN A 63 9.53 -14.03 -13.47
CA ASN A 63 9.10 -12.64 -13.42
C ASN A 63 7.57 -12.52 -13.47
N SER A 64 6.93 -13.29 -14.36
CA SER A 64 5.47 -13.34 -14.48
C SER A 64 4.82 -13.90 -13.21
N CYS A 65 5.43 -14.91 -12.60
CA CYS A 65 4.94 -15.49 -11.36
C CYS A 65 5.04 -14.50 -10.19
N GLN A 66 6.12 -13.72 -10.09
CA GLN A 66 6.27 -12.68 -9.08
C GLN A 66 5.21 -11.58 -9.22
N VAL A 67 4.91 -11.14 -10.46
CA VAL A 67 3.85 -10.15 -10.72
C VAL A 67 2.48 -10.70 -10.34
N ALA A 68 2.20 -11.96 -10.70
CA ALA A 68 0.94 -12.62 -10.35
C ALA A 68 0.79 -12.82 -8.82
N PHE A 69 1.88 -13.19 -8.13
CA PHE A 69 1.95 -13.28 -6.67
C PHE A 69 1.71 -11.94 -5.98
N ALA A 70 2.37 -10.88 -6.42
CA ALA A 70 2.17 -9.54 -5.87
C ALA A 70 0.72 -9.08 -6.05
N ASN A 71 0.13 -9.30 -7.23
CA ASN A 71 -1.27 -8.98 -7.48
C ASN A 71 -2.24 -9.84 -6.64
N ALA A 72 -1.95 -11.12 -6.45
CA ALA A 72 -2.76 -12.01 -5.61
C ALA A 72 -2.70 -11.60 -4.13
N ARG A 73 -1.52 -11.29 -3.57
CA ARG A 73 -1.40 -10.75 -2.20
C ARG A 73 -2.11 -9.42 -2.00
N ARG A 74 -2.09 -8.54 -3.01
CA ARG A 74 -2.85 -7.27 -2.98
C ARG A 74 -4.35 -7.52 -2.95
N LYS A 75 -4.86 -8.47 -3.74
CA LYS A 75 -6.28 -8.84 -3.76
C LYS A 75 -6.75 -9.51 -2.45
N LEU A 76 -5.87 -10.26 -1.80
CA LEU A 76 -6.15 -10.92 -0.52
C LEU A 76 -5.92 -10.02 0.71
N GLY A 77 -5.49 -8.76 0.53
CA GLY A 77 -5.23 -7.84 1.63
C GLY A 77 -4.00 -8.18 2.49
N ILE A 78 -3.22 -9.20 2.11
CA ILE A 78 -1.98 -9.65 2.79
C ILE A 78 -0.79 -8.74 2.43
N SER A 79 -0.97 -7.86 1.43
CA SER A 79 0.03 -6.84 1.13
C SER A 79 0.01 -5.80 2.23
N THR A 80 1.09 -5.76 3.02
CA THR A 80 1.44 -4.62 3.86
C THR A 80 1.26 -3.36 3.03
N VAL A 81 0.51 -2.40 3.56
CA VAL A 81 0.28 -1.10 2.94
C VAL A 81 1.65 -0.42 2.82
N ARG A 82 2.36 -0.66 1.72
CA ARG A 82 3.43 0.25 1.30
C ARG A 82 2.70 1.55 1.02
N LYS A 83 2.79 2.51 1.96
CA LYS A 83 2.33 3.89 1.79
C LYS A 83 2.59 4.28 0.35
N ARG A 84 1.53 4.60 -0.40
CA ARG A 84 1.66 5.13 -1.76
C ARG A 84 2.67 6.26 -1.68
N ARG A 85 3.85 6.10 -2.30
CA ARG A 85 4.77 7.22 -2.45
C ARG A 85 3.99 8.30 -3.19
N PRO A 86 4.01 9.55 -2.73
CA PRO A 86 3.29 10.63 -3.39
C PRO A 86 3.71 10.67 -4.86
N VAL A 87 2.71 10.69 -5.74
CA VAL A 87 2.89 10.84 -7.18
C VAL A 87 3.49 12.23 -7.38
N GLY A 88 4.81 12.28 -7.60
CA GLY A 88 5.58 13.53 -7.58
C GLY A 88 6.99 13.42 -7.00
N ALA A 89 7.33 12.32 -6.32
CA ALA A 89 8.72 12.03 -5.93
C ALA A 89 9.54 11.59 -7.16
N GLY A 90 9.80 12.55 -8.04
CA GLY A 90 10.48 12.39 -9.31
C GLY A 90 11.85 11.73 -9.14
N LYS A 91 12.15 10.83 -10.06
CA LYS A 91 13.52 10.52 -10.46
C LYS A 91 14.16 11.85 -10.85
N LYS A 92 14.87 12.51 -9.92
CA LYS A 92 15.72 13.65 -10.27
C LYS A 92 16.90 13.08 -11.06
N ARG A 93 16.73 13.02 -12.38
CA ARG A 93 17.84 12.95 -13.32
C ARG A 93 18.73 14.14 -12.96
N ALA A 94 19.97 13.85 -12.58
CA ALA A 94 20.92 14.86 -12.15
C ALA A 94 21.22 15.79 -13.33
N THR A 95 20.61 16.96 -13.32
CA THR A 95 21.03 18.11 -14.13
C THR A 95 21.30 19.24 -13.16
N ARG A 96 22.59 19.56 -13.01
CA ARG A 96 23.08 20.73 -12.28
C ARG A 96 22.57 21.98 -12.98
N THR A 97 22.00 22.92 -12.24
CA THR A 97 22.22 24.36 -12.39
C THR A 97 21.62 25.13 -11.20
N TRP A 98 22.52 25.75 -10.44
CA TRP A 98 22.46 27.06 -9.80
C TRP A 98 21.14 27.63 -9.24
N SER A 99 21.12 27.72 -7.91
CA SER A 99 20.58 28.78 -7.03
C SER A 99 19.08 28.94 -6.76
N ALA A 100 18.71 28.62 -5.51
CA ALA A 100 18.16 29.58 -4.53
C ALA A 100 18.30 29.00 -3.11
N PRO A 101 18.65 29.79 -2.07
CA PRO A 101 18.71 29.30 -0.69
C PRO A 101 17.30 29.31 -0.11
N ALA A 102 16.54 28.24 -0.36
CA ALA A 102 15.33 27.99 0.40
C ALA A 102 15.74 27.47 1.77
N ARG A 103 15.74 28.36 2.76
CA ARG A 103 15.84 28.09 4.20
C ARG A 103 14.91 26.91 4.52
N SER A 104 15.50 25.73 4.56
CA SER A 104 14.82 24.53 5.00
C SER A 104 14.89 24.58 6.52
N GLU A 105 13.77 24.91 7.16
CA GLU A 105 13.60 24.52 8.56
C GLU A 105 13.80 23.01 8.60
N ALA A 106 14.90 22.60 9.21
CA ALA A 106 15.15 21.22 9.51
C ALA A 106 13.93 20.73 10.29
N VAL A 107 13.15 19.80 9.71
CA VAL A 107 12.31 18.93 10.50
C VAL A 107 13.31 18.17 11.37
N THR A 108 13.45 18.64 12.60
CA THR A 108 14.21 18.01 13.65
C THR A 108 13.79 16.55 13.64
N GLN A 109 14.73 15.66 13.31
CA GLN A 109 14.53 14.23 13.47
C GLN A 109 14.03 14.03 14.91
N ALA A 110 12.79 13.58 15.05
CA ALA A 110 12.30 13.16 16.35
C ALA A 110 13.29 12.11 16.88
N PRO A 111 13.87 12.33 18.07
CA PRO A 111 14.85 11.40 18.63
C PRO A 111 14.21 10.01 18.81
N ALA A 112 15.05 9.00 19.03
CA ALA A 112 14.67 7.59 19.25
C ALA A 112 13.61 7.35 20.35
N GLN A 113 13.19 8.39 21.07
CA GLN A 113 12.01 8.48 21.93
C GLN A 113 10.69 8.13 21.22
N GLY A 114 10.65 8.15 19.88
CA GLY A 114 9.43 7.86 19.12
C GLY A 114 8.85 6.47 19.37
N LEU A 115 9.67 5.45 19.63
CA LEU A 115 9.17 4.09 19.88
C LEU A 115 8.65 3.93 21.31
N GLU A 116 9.37 4.44 22.31
CA GLU A 116 8.94 4.40 23.70
C GLU A 116 7.65 5.20 23.93
N LEU A 117 7.54 6.37 23.29
CA LEU A 117 6.31 7.17 23.32
C LEU A 117 5.13 6.40 22.73
N LEU A 118 5.33 5.63 21.66
CA LEU A 118 4.28 4.80 21.06
C LEU A 118 3.90 3.60 21.95
N LEU A 119 4.85 3.00 22.67
CA LEU A 119 4.56 1.94 23.65
C LEU A 119 3.80 2.48 24.86
N ALA A 120 4.20 3.64 25.38
CA ALA A 120 3.50 4.31 26.48
C ALA A 120 2.08 4.71 26.07
N ALA A 121 1.91 5.29 24.87
CA ALA A 121 0.59 5.62 24.33
C ALA A 121 -0.31 4.38 24.19
N ARG A 122 0.26 3.24 23.76
CA ARG A 122 -0.45 1.96 23.69
C ARG A 122 -0.89 1.47 25.07
N GLN A 123 -0.02 1.52 26.06
CA GLN A 123 -0.34 1.10 27.44
C GLN A 123 -1.45 1.96 28.04
N LEU A 124 -1.41 3.28 27.83
CA LEU A 124 -2.43 4.20 28.31
C LEU A 124 -3.80 3.92 27.65
N LEU A 125 -3.83 3.62 26.35
CA LEU A 125 -5.07 3.21 25.71
C LEU A 125 -5.59 1.86 26.24
N GLN A 126 -4.70 0.93 26.62
CA GLN A 126 -5.10 -0.33 27.23
C GLN A 126 -5.73 -0.15 28.62
N THR A 127 -5.18 0.74 29.45
CA THR A 127 -5.76 1.03 30.77
C THR A 127 -7.10 1.75 30.67
N CYS A 128 -7.30 2.56 29.62
CA CYS A 128 -8.58 3.21 29.32
C CYS A 128 -9.57 2.32 28.55
N GLY A 129 -9.32 1.01 28.40
CA GLY A 129 -10.22 0.11 27.69
C GLY A 129 -10.36 0.40 26.18
N GLY A 130 -9.40 1.11 25.59
CA GLY A 130 -9.40 1.55 24.20
C GLY A 130 -10.10 2.90 23.97
N ASP A 131 -10.61 3.57 25.01
CA ASP A 131 -11.25 4.87 24.87
C ASP A 131 -10.21 6.00 24.75
N ALA A 132 -10.13 6.58 23.55
CA ALA A 132 -9.25 7.70 23.25
C ALA A 132 -9.67 9.01 23.95
N ALA A 133 -10.96 9.22 24.25
CA ALA A 133 -11.44 10.41 24.92
C ALA A 133 -11.00 10.41 26.40
N ALA A 134 -11.18 9.30 27.10
CA ALA A 134 -10.67 9.11 28.45
C ALA A 134 -9.13 9.25 28.53
N ALA A 135 -8.41 8.66 27.58
CA ALA A 135 -6.96 8.76 27.48
C ALA A 135 -6.46 10.21 27.34
N THR A 136 -7.10 10.99 26.46
CA THR A 136 -6.73 12.40 26.27
C THR A 136 -7.11 13.28 27.45
N ALA A 137 -8.22 12.99 28.15
CA ALA A 137 -8.59 13.68 29.39
C ALA A 137 -7.55 13.45 30.50
N ALA A 138 -7.07 12.22 30.66
CA ALA A 138 -6.01 11.88 31.63
C ALA A 138 -4.69 12.61 31.32
N ILE A 139 -4.28 12.66 30.05
CA ILE A 139 -3.06 13.41 29.64
C ILE A 139 -3.20 14.90 29.98
N LYS A 140 -4.37 15.50 29.74
CA LYS A 140 -4.63 16.90 30.09
C LYS A 140 -4.55 17.15 31.60
N GLN A 141 -5.04 16.22 32.41
CA GLN A 141 -4.94 16.31 33.87
C GLN A 141 -3.50 16.23 34.36
N VAL A 142 -2.70 15.30 33.82
CA VAL A 142 -1.27 15.19 34.14
C VAL A 142 -0.51 16.45 33.71
N ALA A 143 -0.81 16.98 32.52
CA ALA A 143 -0.19 18.23 32.05
C ALA A 143 -0.54 19.43 32.93
N ALA A 144 -1.77 19.51 33.44
CA ALA A 144 -2.18 20.57 34.37
C ALA A 144 -1.42 20.52 35.70
N LEU A 145 -1.02 19.32 36.16
CA LEU A 145 -0.24 19.13 37.38
C LEU A 145 1.26 19.41 37.20
N GLN A 146 1.79 19.31 35.96
CA GLN A 146 3.21 19.54 35.66
C GLN A 146 3.58 21.02 35.46
N ILE A 147 2.60 21.93 35.41
CA ILE A 147 2.81 23.37 35.17
C ILE A 147 2.89 24.17 36.49
N GLN A 148 2.87 23.51 37.65
CA GLN A 148 3.11 24.10 38.97
C GLN A 148 4.53 23.82 39.46
#